data_AF-A0AAF0JB35-F1
#
_entry.id   AF-A0AAF0JB35-F1
#
_cell.length_a   1.000
_cell.length_b   1.000
_cell.length_c   1.000
_cell.angle_alpha   90.00
_cell.angle_beta   90.00
_cell.angle_gamma   90.00
#
_symmetry.space_group_name_H-M   'P 1'
#
loop_
_entity.id
_entity.type
_entity.pdbx_description
1 polymer ?
#
loop_
_entity_poly.entity_id
_entity_poly.type
_entity_poly.pdbx_seq_one_letter_code
_entity_poly.pdbx_strand_id
1 'polypeptide(L)'
;MESFLSANELAVTPTVMLMPDPDIPLELNKREVTSIFATPLEAFLFHAPPPDLESAMHVTTPDRRAPTPLPGKKNADQTFPQPDPNESHWHSIYEVYWITERLRRHTFWDKRNPIRGLTSDILIRAAEIAYGKEPDYGVRAEKQPPQAKMLYHAFAGPERVRGYRVPPRIEPIDLEQEKARRARL
;
A
#
# COMPACT_ATOMS: atom_id res chain seq x y z
N MET A 1 -10.52 -6.91 -12.27
CA MET A 1 -9.44 -6.83 -11.25
C MET A 1 -8.53 -8.02 -11.41
N GLU A 2 -7.22 -7.78 -11.44
CA GLU A 2 -6.18 -8.79 -11.41
C GLU A 2 -5.91 -9.31 -9.99
N SER A 3 -5.16 -10.42 -9.87
CA SER A 3 -4.72 -10.95 -8.58
C SER A 3 -3.54 -10.15 -8.03
N PHE A 4 -3.55 -9.97 -6.70
CA PHE A 4 -2.52 -9.31 -5.92
C PHE A 4 -1.73 -10.28 -5.06
N LEU A 5 -0.43 -10.04 -4.92
CA LEU A 5 0.37 -10.74 -3.91
C LEU A 5 0.21 -10.03 -2.56
N SER A 6 -0.14 -10.77 -1.51
CA SER A 6 -0.11 -10.27 -0.13
C SER A 6 1.27 -10.44 0.50
N ALA A 7 1.60 -9.67 1.54
CA ALA A 7 2.90 -9.74 2.22
C ALA A 7 3.28 -11.14 2.72
N ASN A 8 2.29 -11.98 3.02
CA ASN A 8 2.46 -13.38 3.45
C ASN A 8 2.41 -14.39 2.28
N GLU A 9 2.57 -13.91 1.06
CA GLU A 9 2.57 -14.70 -0.18
C GLU A 9 1.28 -15.47 -0.41
N LEU A 10 0.16 -14.76 -0.27
CA LEU A 10 -1.16 -15.24 -0.71
C LEU A 10 -1.57 -14.49 -1.97
N ALA A 11 -2.12 -15.22 -2.95
CA ALA A 11 -2.77 -14.61 -4.10
C ALA A 11 -4.18 -14.15 -3.71
N VAL A 12 -4.44 -12.85 -3.82
CA VAL A 12 -5.70 -12.22 -3.43
C VAL A 12 -6.34 -11.60 -4.67
N THR A 13 -7.56 -12.02 -5.03
CA THR A 13 -8.31 -11.42 -6.14
C THR A 13 -9.39 -10.51 -5.56
N PRO A 14 -9.22 -9.18 -5.57
CA PRO A 14 -10.23 -8.26 -5.07
C PRO A 14 -11.45 -8.24 -5.99
N THR A 15 -12.63 -8.16 -5.40
CA THR A 15 -13.90 -7.91 -6.10
C THR A 15 -14.38 -6.51 -5.74
N VAL A 16 -14.70 -5.71 -6.75
CA VAL A 16 -15.26 -4.36 -6.57
C VAL A 16 -16.77 -4.44 -6.82
N MET A 17 -17.54 -3.87 -5.91
CA MET A 17 -19.00 -3.87 -5.96
C MET A 17 -19.52 -2.43 -5.86
N LEU A 18 -20.53 -2.11 -6.66
CA LEU A 18 -21.32 -0.89 -6.49
C LEU A 18 -22.35 -1.13 -5.39
N MET A 19 -22.34 -0.29 -4.36
CA MET A 19 -23.38 -0.25 -3.34
C MET A 19 -24.36 0.88 -3.70
N PRO A 20 -25.56 0.57 -4.22
CA PRO A 20 -26.47 1.58 -4.76
C PRO A 20 -27.16 2.41 -3.68
N ASP A 21 -27.33 1.83 -2.49
CA ASP A 21 -27.96 2.47 -1.35
C ASP A 21 -26.88 2.82 -0.31
N PRO A 22 -26.51 4.11 -0.15
CA PRO A 22 -25.51 4.54 0.82
C PRO A 22 -26.02 4.51 2.27
N ASP A 23 -27.33 4.37 2.47
CA ASP A 23 -27.99 4.43 3.77
C ASP A 23 -28.27 3.04 4.37
N ILE A 24 -27.77 1.97 3.71
CA ILE A 24 -27.85 0.61 4.24
C ILE A 24 -27.22 0.59 5.65
N PRO A 25 -27.97 0.18 6.69
CA PRO A 25 -27.45 0.13 8.04
C PRO A 25 -26.32 -0.91 8.12
N LEU A 26 -25.14 -0.47 8.53
CA LEU A 26 -23.99 -1.34 8.74
C LEU A 26 -23.94 -1.79 10.20
N GLU A 27 -24.15 -3.07 10.44
CA GLU A 27 -23.99 -3.67 11.76
C GLU A 27 -22.57 -4.22 11.97
N LEU A 28 -21.88 -3.68 12.97
CA LEU A 28 -20.51 -4.10 13.31
C LEU A 28 -20.51 -5.43 14.07
N ASN A 29 -19.84 -6.43 13.51
CA ASN A 29 -19.38 -7.57 14.32
C ASN A 29 -18.19 -7.15 15.20
N LYS A 30 -18.47 -6.73 16.43
CA LYS A 30 -17.47 -6.23 17.39
C LYS A 30 -16.40 -7.27 17.79
N ARG A 31 -16.57 -8.55 17.45
CA ARG A 31 -15.53 -9.58 17.69
C ARG A 31 -14.34 -9.45 16.72
N GLU A 32 -14.58 -8.85 15.55
CA GLU A 32 -13.61 -8.81 14.46
C GLU A 32 -13.36 -7.39 13.95
N VAL A 33 -14.36 -6.51 14.02
CA VAL A 33 -14.34 -5.17 13.44
C VAL A 33 -14.49 -4.13 14.54
N THR A 34 -13.45 -3.34 14.74
CA THR A 34 -13.44 -2.22 15.70
C THR A 34 -14.19 -1.00 15.18
N SER A 35 -14.06 -0.71 13.88
CA SER A 35 -14.70 0.44 13.24
C SER A 35 -14.87 0.22 11.73
N ILE A 36 -15.85 0.91 11.14
CA ILE A 36 -16.01 1.09 9.69
C ILE A 36 -15.90 2.57 9.39
N PHE A 37 -15.25 2.90 8.28
CA PHE A 37 -15.12 4.27 7.81
C PHE A 37 -15.06 4.32 6.29
N ALA A 38 -15.39 5.49 5.74
CA ALA A 38 -15.35 5.76 4.32
C ALA A 38 -14.37 6.90 4.01
N THR A 39 -13.79 6.83 2.81
CA THR A 39 -12.94 7.84 2.20
C THR A 39 -13.27 7.90 0.71
N PRO A 40 -13.30 9.08 0.07
CA PRO A 40 -13.54 9.18 -1.36
C PRO A 40 -12.56 8.32 -2.18
N LEU A 41 -13.07 7.47 -3.07
CA LEU A 41 -12.23 6.59 -3.88
C LEU A 41 -11.32 7.40 -4.83
N GLU A 42 -11.77 8.54 -5.35
CA GLU A 42 -10.96 9.40 -6.21
C GLU A 42 -9.69 9.93 -5.51
N ALA A 43 -9.69 10.02 -4.16
CA ALA A 43 -8.55 10.54 -3.41
C ALA A 43 -7.30 9.66 -3.56
N PHE A 44 -7.46 8.38 -3.93
CA PHE A 44 -6.36 7.47 -4.20
C PHE A 44 -5.67 7.72 -5.55
N LEU A 45 -6.09 8.73 -6.31
CA LEU A 45 -5.42 9.17 -7.53
C LEU A 45 -4.52 10.39 -7.31
N PHE A 46 -4.53 10.98 -6.11
CA PHE A 46 -3.83 12.23 -5.83
C PHE A 46 -2.80 12.07 -4.73
N HIS A 47 -1.61 12.59 -4.97
CA HIS A 47 -0.60 12.76 -3.93
C HIS A 47 -1.08 13.82 -2.95
N ALA A 48 -1.46 14.98 -3.49
CA ALA A 48 -2.11 16.07 -2.77
C ALA A 48 -3.54 16.25 -3.33
N PRO A 49 -4.59 15.77 -2.63
CA PRO A 49 -5.96 15.93 -3.08
C PRO A 49 -6.33 17.40 -3.29
N PRO A 50 -7.19 17.73 -4.27
CA PRO A 50 -7.71 19.08 -4.41
C PRO A 50 -8.60 19.45 -3.20
N PRO A 51 -8.75 20.77 -2.88
CA PRO A 51 -9.38 21.20 -1.62
C PRO A 51 -10.82 20.71 -1.42
N ASP A 52 -11.59 20.60 -2.49
CA ASP A 52 -12.96 20.07 -2.49
C ASP A 52 -12.98 18.61 -2.05
N LEU A 53 -12.07 17.79 -2.61
CA LEU A 53 -11.93 16.39 -2.23
C LEU A 53 -11.38 16.23 -0.81
N GLU A 54 -10.38 17.03 -0.44
CA GLU A 54 -9.78 17.01 0.90
C GLU A 54 -10.80 17.36 1.99
N SER A 55 -11.76 18.26 1.71
CA SER A 55 -12.81 18.64 2.65
C SER A 55 -13.73 17.48 3.05
N ALA A 56 -13.85 16.46 2.19
CA ALA A 56 -14.61 15.23 2.46
C ALA A 56 -13.79 14.14 3.17
N MET A 57 -12.50 14.40 3.45
CA MET A 57 -11.56 13.43 4.00
C MET A 57 -11.25 13.69 5.48
N HIS A 58 -10.79 12.66 6.18
CA HIS A 58 -10.39 12.73 7.58
C HIS A 58 -8.87 12.69 7.71
N VAL A 59 -8.18 13.65 7.08
CA VAL A 59 -6.71 13.64 6.93
C VAL A 59 -6.00 13.90 8.27
N THR A 60 -4.95 13.13 8.57
CA THR A 60 -4.12 13.32 9.77
C THR A 60 -3.06 14.39 9.56
N THR A 61 -2.74 15.17 10.59
CA THR A 61 -1.64 16.13 10.53
C THR A 61 -0.28 15.40 10.57
N PRO A 62 0.75 15.82 9.82
CA PRO A 62 2.03 15.09 9.74
C PRO A 62 2.69 14.80 11.09
N ASP A 63 2.58 15.72 12.05
CA ASP A 63 3.09 15.61 13.42
C ASP A 63 2.45 14.46 14.24
N ARG A 64 1.27 13.97 13.80
CA ARG A 64 0.52 12.90 14.48
C ARG A 64 0.61 11.55 13.77
N ARG A 65 1.44 11.44 12.73
CA ARG A 65 1.61 10.18 12.00
C ARG A 65 2.38 9.20 12.86
N ALA A 66 1.74 8.06 13.16
CA ALA A 66 2.49 6.91 13.62
C ALA A 66 3.43 6.47 12.49
N PRO A 67 4.69 6.11 12.78
CA PRO A 67 5.59 5.57 11.77
C PRO A 67 4.96 4.39 11.03
N THR A 68 5.28 4.21 9.74
CA THR A 68 4.82 3.02 9.01
C THR A 68 5.69 1.83 9.45
N PRO A 69 5.14 0.85 10.20
CA PRO A 69 5.93 -0.30 10.63
C PRO A 69 6.23 -1.20 9.43
N LEU A 70 7.40 -1.84 9.44
CA LEU A 70 7.67 -2.94 8.51
C LEU A 70 6.63 -4.07 8.71
N PRO A 71 6.11 -4.69 7.63
CA PRO A 71 5.22 -5.83 7.73
C PRO A 71 5.82 -6.94 8.61
N GLY A 72 5.08 -7.35 9.67
CA GLY A 72 5.51 -8.40 10.60
C GLY A 72 6.45 -7.94 11.72
N LYS A 73 6.76 -6.64 11.86
CA LYS A 73 7.56 -6.10 12.96
C LYS A 73 6.70 -5.25 13.91
N LYS A 74 6.93 -5.39 15.23
CA LYS A 74 6.15 -4.73 16.28
C LYS A 74 6.80 -3.45 16.86
N ASN A 75 8.07 -3.19 16.54
CA ASN A 75 8.85 -2.13 17.17
C ASN A 75 8.98 -0.90 16.27
N ALA A 76 8.95 0.29 16.87
CA ALA A 76 9.08 1.59 16.21
C ALA A 76 10.51 1.91 15.70
N ASP A 77 11.49 1.07 16.06
CA ASP A 77 12.88 1.15 15.58
C ASP A 77 13.06 0.64 14.13
N GLN A 78 12.04 -0.05 13.59
CA GLN A 78 12.01 -0.66 12.27
C GLN A 78 10.87 -0.04 11.45
N THR A 79 11.05 1.24 11.15
CA THR A 79 10.09 2.03 10.40
C THR A 79 10.72 2.40 9.06
N PHE A 80 9.90 2.55 8.02
CA PHE A 80 10.44 2.96 6.73
C PHE A 80 11.16 4.33 6.88
N PRO A 81 12.34 4.51 6.26
CA PRO A 81 13.14 5.73 6.42
C PRO A 81 12.35 6.97 5.98
N GLN A 82 12.82 8.12 6.49
CA GLN A 82 12.08 9.36 6.65
C GLN A 82 11.16 9.75 5.47
N PRO A 83 10.01 10.37 5.80
CA PRO A 83 9.07 10.86 4.81
C PRO A 83 9.74 11.76 3.76
N ASP A 84 9.23 11.70 2.54
CA ASP A 84 9.60 12.60 1.44
C ASP A 84 9.53 14.06 1.93
N PRO A 85 10.53 14.92 1.66
CA PRO A 85 10.43 16.35 1.96
C PRO A 85 9.20 17.05 1.33
N ASN A 86 8.65 16.48 0.26
CA ASN A 86 7.42 16.91 -0.39
C ASN A 86 6.18 16.10 0.03
N GLU A 87 6.24 15.39 1.16
CA GLU A 87 5.18 14.51 1.60
C GLU A 87 3.86 15.28 1.84
N SER A 88 2.85 14.90 1.07
CA SER A 88 1.49 15.40 1.24
C SER A 88 0.89 15.01 2.59
N HIS A 89 -0.05 15.81 3.10
CA HIS A 89 -0.86 15.50 4.28
C HIS A 89 -1.69 14.21 4.13
N TRP A 90 -1.97 13.79 2.89
CA TRP A 90 -2.74 12.59 2.60
C TRP A 90 -1.88 11.38 2.26
N HIS A 91 -0.76 11.53 1.56
CA HIS A 91 -0.11 10.42 0.88
C HIS A 91 1.41 10.41 1.07
N SER A 92 1.94 9.24 1.42
CA SER A 92 3.37 8.95 1.49
C SER A 92 3.77 7.88 0.50
N ILE A 93 4.95 8.06 -0.08
CA ILE A 93 5.57 7.10 -0.97
C ILE A 93 6.88 6.64 -0.35
N TYR A 94 7.09 5.33 -0.32
CA TYR A 94 8.34 4.74 0.11
C TYR A 94 8.64 3.50 -0.73
N GLU A 95 9.89 3.07 -0.73
CA GLU A 95 10.31 1.93 -1.52
C GLU A 95 10.93 0.86 -0.63
N VAL A 96 10.75 -0.39 -1.07
CA VAL A 96 11.09 -1.60 -0.33
C VAL A 96 11.71 -2.62 -1.26
N TYR A 97 12.52 -3.51 -0.71
CA TYR A 97 12.80 -4.78 -1.33
C TYR A 97 11.74 -5.79 -0.90
N TRP A 98 11.16 -6.50 -1.87
CA TRP A 98 10.27 -7.62 -1.59
C TRP A 98 10.66 -8.80 -2.48
N ILE A 99 10.99 -9.93 -1.82
CA ILE A 99 11.60 -11.10 -2.45
C ILE A 99 12.97 -10.72 -3.01
N THR A 100 13.04 -10.34 -4.29
CA THR A 100 14.26 -9.92 -4.98
C THR A 100 14.08 -8.60 -5.72
N GLU A 101 12.88 -8.03 -5.67
CA GLU A 101 12.45 -6.95 -6.53
C GLU A 101 12.26 -5.66 -5.73
N ARG A 102 12.53 -4.52 -6.38
CA ARG A 102 12.33 -3.19 -5.79
C ARG A 102 10.91 -2.73 -6.06
N LEU A 103 10.16 -2.46 -5.01
CA LEU A 103 8.76 -2.07 -5.09
C LEU A 103 8.53 -0.72 -4.43
N ARG A 104 7.71 0.10 -5.05
CA ARG A 104 7.12 1.29 -4.45
C ARG A 104 5.85 0.93 -3.72
N ARG A 105 5.69 1.53 -2.55
CA ARG A 105 4.59 1.34 -1.62
C ARG A 105 3.98 2.69 -1.25
N HIS A 106 2.71 2.64 -0.89
CA HIS A 106 1.90 3.80 -0.60
C HIS A 106 1.22 3.67 0.76
N THR A 107 1.34 4.73 1.57
CA THR A 107 0.53 4.93 2.77
C THR A 107 -0.37 6.14 2.54
N PHE A 108 -1.67 5.96 2.77
CA PHE A 108 -2.65 7.03 2.78
C PHE A 108 -3.11 7.29 4.22
N TRP A 109 -3.05 8.54 4.66
CA TRP A 109 -3.23 8.92 6.06
C TRP A 109 -4.65 9.35 6.37
N ASP A 110 -5.27 8.60 7.28
CA ASP A 110 -6.56 8.95 7.85
C ASP A 110 -6.45 8.97 9.38
N LYS A 111 -7.11 9.94 10.02
CA LYS A 111 -7.17 10.09 11.49
C LYS A 111 -7.67 8.83 12.19
N ARG A 112 -8.51 8.04 11.51
CA ARG A 112 -9.13 6.81 12.05
C ARG A 112 -8.19 5.63 11.93
N ASN A 113 -7.66 5.37 10.72
CA ASN A 113 -6.65 4.33 10.49
C ASN A 113 -5.94 4.57 9.14
N PRO A 114 -4.60 4.64 9.10
CA PRO A 114 -3.87 4.74 7.84
C PRO A 114 -4.08 3.50 6.97
N ILE A 115 -4.22 3.74 5.66
CA ILE A 115 -4.44 2.72 4.63
C ILE A 115 -3.11 2.44 3.94
N ARG A 116 -2.63 1.20 4.04
CA ARG A 116 -1.28 0.80 3.62
C ARG A 116 -1.26 -0.66 3.17
N GLY A 117 -0.12 -1.08 2.61
CA GLY A 117 0.08 -2.47 2.22
C GLY A 117 -0.85 -2.88 1.08
N LEU A 118 -1.28 -4.15 1.07
CA LEU A 118 -2.12 -4.69 0.01
C LEU A 118 -3.39 -3.86 -0.24
N THR A 119 -4.00 -3.33 0.83
CA THR A 119 -5.22 -2.53 0.73
C THR A 119 -5.00 -1.26 -0.08
N SER A 120 -3.87 -0.57 0.09
CA SER A 120 -3.59 0.65 -0.70
C SER A 120 -3.39 0.33 -2.18
N ASP A 121 -2.68 -0.76 -2.51
CA ASP A 121 -2.50 -1.16 -3.92
C ASP A 121 -3.83 -1.48 -4.61
N ILE A 122 -4.73 -2.17 -3.91
CA ILE A 122 -6.07 -2.51 -4.42
C ILE A 122 -6.89 -1.25 -4.65
N LEU A 123 -6.86 -0.30 -3.72
CA LEU A 123 -7.66 0.93 -3.80
C LEU A 123 -7.16 1.89 -4.89
N ILE A 124 -5.85 2.01 -5.08
CA ILE A 124 -5.27 2.75 -6.22
C ILE A 124 -5.79 2.14 -7.53
N ARG A 125 -5.67 0.81 -7.68
CA ARG A 125 -6.10 0.13 -8.91
C ARG A 125 -7.61 0.24 -9.14
N ALA A 126 -8.40 0.15 -8.08
CA ALA A 126 -9.85 0.34 -8.16
C ALA A 126 -10.21 1.76 -8.60
N ALA A 127 -9.52 2.78 -8.07
CA ALA A 127 -9.72 4.18 -8.46
C ALA A 127 -9.34 4.42 -9.92
N GLU A 128 -8.20 3.90 -10.39
CA GLU A 128 -7.78 3.99 -11.79
C GLU A 128 -8.86 3.48 -12.74
N ILE A 129 -9.40 2.30 -12.44
CA ILE A 129 -10.44 1.66 -13.25
C ILE A 129 -11.76 2.43 -13.17
N ALA A 130 -12.17 2.84 -11.97
CA ALA A 130 -13.46 3.49 -11.75
C ALA A 130 -13.54 4.87 -12.40
N TYR A 131 -12.45 5.64 -12.36
CA TYR A 131 -12.42 7.01 -12.90
C TYR A 131 -11.77 7.11 -14.28
N GLY A 132 -11.13 6.04 -14.78
CA GLY A 132 -10.43 6.05 -16.06
C GLY A 132 -9.25 7.03 -16.10
N LYS A 133 -8.61 7.25 -14.94
CA LYS A 133 -7.52 8.23 -14.74
C LYS A 133 -6.32 7.53 -14.10
N GLU A 134 -5.13 7.91 -14.53
CA GLU A 134 -3.89 7.52 -13.86
C GLU A 134 -3.66 8.43 -12.63
N PRO A 135 -3.00 7.93 -11.56
CA PRO A 135 -2.63 8.77 -10.44
C PRO A 135 -1.63 9.87 -10.84
N ASP A 136 -1.67 11.00 -10.15
CA ASP A 136 -0.76 12.14 -10.39
C ASP A 136 0.66 11.93 -9.81
N TYR A 137 0.91 10.75 -9.24
CA TYR A 137 2.19 10.33 -8.69
C TYR A 137 2.66 9.01 -9.31
N GLY A 138 3.96 8.76 -9.20
CA GLY A 138 4.52 7.49 -9.66
C GLY A 138 4.09 6.33 -8.76
N VAL A 139 3.18 5.47 -9.24
CA VAL A 139 2.67 4.28 -8.53
C VAL A 139 3.74 3.19 -8.37
N ARG A 140 4.66 3.08 -9.33
CA ARG A 140 5.68 2.02 -9.39
C ARG A 140 7.08 2.59 -9.28
N ALA A 141 7.99 1.84 -8.66
CA ALA A 141 9.41 2.14 -8.68
C ALA A 141 9.98 1.94 -10.10
N GLU A 142 11.15 2.52 -10.35
CA GLU A 142 11.87 2.32 -11.61
C GLU A 142 12.13 0.81 -11.81
N LYS A 143 11.70 0.27 -12.97
CA LYS A 143 11.81 -1.16 -13.32
C LYS A 143 11.05 -2.12 -12.39
N GLN A 144 10.12 -1.63 -11.57
CA GLN A 144 9.30 -2.49 -10.74
C GLN A 144 8.53 -3.50 -11.61
N PRO A 145 8.62 -4.80 -11.31
CA PRO A 145 7.95 -5.82 -12.09
C PRO A 145 6.42 -5.69 -11.99
N PRO A 146 5.68 -6.14 -13.02
CA PRO A 146 4.23 -6.25 -12.93
C PRO A 146 3.83 -7.29 -11.87
N GLN A 147 2.62 -7.17 -11.35
CA GLN A 147 2.07 -8.07 -10.34
C GLN A 147 2.12 -9.56 -10.72
N ALA A 148 1.84 -9.89 -11.98
CA ALA A 148 1.94 -11.27 -12.47
C ALA A 148 3.35 -11.86 -12.28
N LYS A 149 4.40 -11.03 -12.42
CA LYS A 149 5.78 -11.45 -12.19
C LYS A 149 6.07 -11.59 -10.68
N MET A 150 5.51 -10.73 -9.83
CA MET A 150 5.61 -10.92 -8.37
C MET A 150 4.94 -12.23 -7.92
N LEU A 151 3.75 -12.54 -8.45
CA LEU A 151 3.07 -13.82 -8.21
C LEU A 151 3.92 -15.01 -8.71
N TYR A 152 4.55 -14.87 -9.88
CA TYR A 152 5.48 -15.87 -10.38
C TYR A 152 6.64 -16.10 -9.39
N HIS A 153 7.33 -15.05 -8.93
CA HIS A 153 8.42 -15.19 -7.96
C HIS A 153 7.99 -15.92 -6.67
N ALA A 154 6.79 -15.62 -6.16
CA ALA A 154 6.28 -16.25 -4.94
C ALA A 154 5.93 -17.74 -5.12
N PHE A 155 5.31 -18.12 -6.24
CA PHE A 155 4.70 -19.45 -6.39
C PHE A 155 5.42 -20.40 -7.35
N ALA A 156 6.07 -19.89 -8.39
CA ALA A 156 6.65 -20.68 -9.47
C ALA A 156 8.14 -20.40 -9.74
N GLY A 157 8.64 -19.25 -9.29
CA GLY A 157 9.99 -18.80 -9.51
C GLY A 157 11.03 -19.49 -8.61
N PRO A 158 12.32 -19.18 -8.81
CA PRO A 158 13.40 -19.74 -8.01
C PRO A 158 13.32 -19.34 -6.52
N GLU A 159 12.67 -18.23 -6.20
CA GLU A 159 12.52 -17.71 -4.84
C GLU A 159 11.31 -18.28 -4.07
N ARG A 160 10.57 -19.22 -4.68
CA ARG A 160 9.37 -19.81 -4.07
C ARG A 160 9.69 -20.50 -2.74
N VAL A 161 8.81 -20.31 -1.76
CA VAL A 161 8.91 -20.98 -0.46
C VAL A 161 7.95 -22.18 -0.48
N ARG A 162 8.44 -23.38 -0.15
CA ARG A 162 7.63 -24.62 -0.16
C ARG A 162 6.75 -24.82 1.10
N GLY A 163 6.54 -23.76 1.87
CA GLY A 163 5.83 -23.81 3.16
C GLY A 163 4.50 -23.08 3.13
N TYR A 164 3.54 -23.53 3.96
CA TYR A 164 2.20 -22.94 4.04
C TYR A 164 2.16 -21.58 4.76
N ARG A 165 3.16 -21.29 5.60
CA ARG A 165 3.28 -20.02 6.33
C ARG A 165 4.55 -19.33 5.91
N VAL A 166 4.40 -18.31 5.07
CA VAL A 166 5.53 -17.48 4.66
C VAL A 166 5.53 -16.20 5.50
N PRO A 167 6.59 -15.96 6.31
CA PRO A 167 6.73 -14.68 6.97
C PRO A 167 6.96 -13.58 5.91
N PRO A 168 6.54 -12.32 6.16
CA PRO A 168 6.80 -11.24 5.22
C PRO A 168 8.29 -11.11 4.91
N ARG A 169 8.64 -11.16 3.63
CA ARG A 169 10.02 -10.98 3.10
C ARG A 169 10.21 -9.57 2.54
N ILE A 170 9.78 -8.57 3.32
CA ILE A 170 9.82 -7.15 2.95
C ILE A 170 10.88 -6.45 3.79
N GLU A 171 11.80 -5.78 3.12
CA GLU A 171 12.95 -5.10 3.70
C GLU A 171 12.95 -3.63 3.25
N PRO A 172 13.32 -2.66 4.12
CA PRO A 172 13.48 -1.28 3.71
C PRO A 172 14.65 -1.14 2.74
N ILE A 173 14.62 -0.13 1.86
CA ILE A 173 15.81 0.22 1.07
C ILE A 173 16.81 0.91 1.99
N ASP A 174 17.94 0.26 2.23
CA ASP A 174 19.13 0.88 2.82
C ASP A 174 19.99 1.46 1.69
N LEU A 175 20.24 2.78 1.73
CA LEU A 175 21.01 3.50 0.71
C LEU A 175 22.46 3.02 0.60
N GLU A 176 23.06 2.52 1.69
CA GLU A 176 24.40 1.96 1.67
C GLU A 176 24.41 0.55 1.06
N GLN A 177 23.39 -0.26 1.35
CA GLN A 177 23.19 -1.53 0.66
C GLN A 177 22.90 -1.34 -0.84
N GLU A 178 22.13 -0.32 -1.21
CA GLU A 178 21.84 0.01 -2.61
C GLU A 178 23.11 0.38 -3.38
N LYS A 179 23.97 1.23 -2.79
CA LYS A 179 25.28 1.56 -3.38
C LYS A 179 26.15 0.31 -3.55
N ALA A 180 26.23 -0.54 -2.52
CA ALA A 180 27.01 -1.78 -2.58
C ALA A 180 26.48 -2.78 -3.63
N ARG A 181 25.16 -2.83 -3.82
CA ARG A 181 24.50 -3.71 -4.79
C ARG A 181 24.70 -3.22 -6.23
N ARG A 182 24.67 -1.90 -6.45
CA ARG A 182 24.99 -1.27 -7.74
C ARG A 182 26.46 -1.41 -8.13
N ALA A 183 27.38 -1.45 -7.17
CA ALA A 183 28.81 -1.64 -7.43
C ALA A 183 29.20 -3.08 -7.84
N ARG A 184 28.28 -4.04 -7.74
CA ARG A 184 28.49 -5.46 -8.10
C ARG A 184 27.90 -5.85 -9.47
N LEU A 185 27.22 -4.93 -10.15
CA LEU A 185 26.67 -5.09 -11.49
C LEU A 185 27.55 -4.34 -12.50
#